data_AF-A0A2P0QL36-F1
#
_entry.id   AF-A0A2P0QL36-F1
#
_cell.length_a   1.000
_cell.length_b   1.000
_cell.length_c   1.000
_cell.angle_alpha   90.00
_cell.angle_beta   90.00
_cell.angle_gamma   90.00
#
_symmetry.space_group_name_H-M   'P 1'
#
loop_
_entity.id
_entity.type
_entity.pdbx_description
1 polymer ?
#
loop_
_entity_poly.entity_id
_entity_poly.type
_entity_poly.pdbx_seq_one_letter_code
_entity_poly.pdbx_strand_id
1 'polypeptide(L)'
;PIGGTTKLGTKVNPQMEACTGIPLYDGQPVEVGPRARLAVFKGYDEKGTVGQNIAREMEYTDCFYEMMDCIDALNPAGKVVADFIPDGDGSLGWASNEAPRGTDVHIARVKDWKVQYFSMLVPTT
;
A
#
# COMPACT_ATOMS: atom_id res chain seq x y z
N PRO A 1 19.41 17.28 -16.02
CA PRO A 1 19.84 16.11 -16.82
C PRO A 1 18.81 15.85 -17.92
N ILE A 2 19.27 15.49 -19.12
CA ILE A 2 18.63 15.73 -20.42
C ILE A 2 17.23 15.09 -20.52
N GLY A 3 16.21 15.94 -20.72
CA GLY A 3 14.82 15.54 -20.91
C GLY A 3 14.63 14.77 -22.22
N GLY A 4 14.05 13.57 -22.11
CA GLY A 4 13.74 12.71 -23.24
C GLY A 4 12.59 13.27 -24.09
N THR A 5 12.70 13.10 -25.40
CA THR A 5 11.77 13.63 -26.41
C THR A 5 10.37 13.01 -26.33
N THR A 6 9.38 13.80 -25.94
CA THR A 6 7.98 13.61 -26.37
C THR A 6 7.76 14.27 -27.74
N LYS A 7 6.53 14.24 -28.29
CA LYS A 7 6.18 14.75 -29.64
C LYS A 7 7.03 15.98 -30.01
N LEU A 8 7.73 15.89 -31.16
CA LEU A 8 8.73 16.87 -31.65
C LEU A 8 8.45 18.31 -31.18
N GLY A 9 9.28 18.81 -30.26
CA GLY A 9 9.32 20.22 -29.86
C GLY A 9 8.86 20.57 -28.44
N THR A 10 8.20 19.67 -27.71
CA THR A 10 7.82 19.92 -26.30
C THR A 10 9.00 19.67 -25.37
N LYS A 11 9.38 20.69 -24.58
CA LYS A 11 10.38 20.53 -23.50
C LYS A 11 9.73 19.80 -22.32
N VAL A 12 10.43 18.80 -21.79
CA VAL A 12 10.02 18.06 -20.59
C VAL A 12 11.18 17.95 -19.61
N ASN A 13 10.87 17.87 -18.32
CA ASN A 13 11.83 17.65 -17.24
C ASN A 13 11.17 16.82 -16.13
N PRO A 14 11.26 15.47 -16.21
CA PRO A 14 10.59 14.58 -15.26
C PRO A 14 10.93 14.86 -13.80
N GLN A 15 12.14 15.34 -13.49
CA GLN A 15 12.54 15.70 -12.13
C GLN A 15 11.73 16.87 -11.54
N MET A 16 11.25 17.78 -12.40
CA MET A 16 10.45 18.95 -12.03
C MET A 16 8.96 18.76 -12.31
N GLU A 17 8.61 17.79 -13.15
CA GLU A 17 7.23 17.50 -13.56
C GLU A 17 6.58 16.40 -12.71
N ALA A 18 7.37 15.50 -12.11
CA ALA A 18 6.87 14.49 -11.20
C ALA A 18 6.31 15.14 -9.92
N CYS A 19 5.10 14.72 -9.53
CA CYS A 19 4.41 15.25 -8.35
C CYS A 19 4.51 14.33 -7.12
N THR A 20 5.15 13.16 -7.24
CA THR A 20 5.30 12.19 -6.15
C THR A 20 6.68 12.25 -5.52
N GLY A 21 6.76 11.91 -4.24
CA GLY A 21 8.03 11.53 -3.61
C GLY A 21 8.43 10.12 -4.05
N ILE A 22 9.68 9.73 -3.84
CA ILE A 22 10.15 8.38 -4.18
C ILE A 22 10.42 7.61 -2.88
N PRO A 23 9.49 6.76 -2.41
CA PRO A 23 9.75 5.90 -1.26
C PRO A 23 10.75 4.80 -1.63
N LEU A 24 11.66 4.50 -0.70
CA LEU A 24 12.72 3.51 -0.89
C LEU A 24 12.67 2.47 0.22
N TYR A 25 12.96 1.22 -0.11
CA TYR A 25 13.24 0.15 0.84
C TYR A 25 14.68 -0.32 0.62
N ASP A 26 15.49 -0.35 1.67
CA ASP A 26 16.94 -0.59 1.60
C ASP A 26 17.67 0.30 0.57
N GLY A 27 17.20 1.54 0.43
CA GLY A 27 17.77 2.53 -0.48
C GLY A 27 17.42 2.33 -1.96
N GLN A 28 16.51 1.42 -2.30
CA GLN A 28 16.09 1.16 -3.67
C GLN A 28 14.56 1.29 -3.85
N PRO A 29 14.07 1.69 -5.04
CA PRO A 29 12.68 1.52 -5.39
C PRO A 29 12.33 0.03 -5.47
N VAL A 30 11.14 -0.34 -5.00
CA VAL A 30 10.67 -1.73 -4.99
C VAL A 30 9.29 -1.84 -5.62
N GLU A 31 8.98 -3.02 -6.17
CA GLU A 31 7.63 -3.33 -6.63
C GLU A 31 6.75 -3.76 -5.46
N VAL A 32 5.54 -3.22 -5.40
CA VAL A 32 4.46 -3.66 -4.51
C VAL A 32 3.27 -4.17 -5.34
N GLY A 33 2.30 -4.81 -4.69
CA GLY A 33 1.08 -5.30 -5.32
C GLY A 33 0.94 -6.81 -5.36
N PRO A 34 -0.04 -7.34 -6.12
CA PRO A 34 -0.37 -8.76 -6.11
C PRO A 34 0.83 -9.67 -6.39
N ARG A 35 1.64 -9.32 -7.40
CA ARG A 35 2.85 -10.08 -7.73
C ARG A 35 3.88 -10.07 -6.59
N ALA A 36 4.06 -8.93 -5.92
CA ALA A 36 4.96 -8.82 -4.79
C ALA A 36 4.50 -9.69 -3.61
N ARG A 37 3.19 -9.66 -3.28
CA ARG A 37 2.62 -10.53 -2.24
C ARG A 37 2.82 -12.01 -2.55
N LEU A 38 2.49 -12.45 -3.77
CA LEU A 38 2.67 -13.85 -4.17
C LEU A 38 4.14 -14.26 -4.19
N ALA A 39 5.06 -13.37 -4.59
CA ALA A 39 6.49 -13.66 -4.55
C ALA A 39 7.01 -13.83 -3.12
N VAL A 40 6.59 -12.96 -2.19
CA VAL A 40 7.03 -12.99 -0.79
C VAL A 40 6.43 -14.18 -0.03
N PHE A 41 5.12 -14.43 -0.17
CA PHE A 41 4.41 -15.38 0.67
C PHE A 41 4.18 -16.76 0.04
N LYS A 42 4.25 -16.87 -1.30
CA LYS A 42 3.98 -18.11 -2.04
C LYS A 42 5.12 -18.51 -2.99
N GLY A 43 6.24 -17.78 -2.99
CA GLY A 43 7.42 -18.09 -3.82
C GLY A 43 7.18 -17.95 -5.33
N TYR A 44 6.20 -17.15 -5.75
CA TYR A 44 5.92 -16.89 -7.16
C TYR A 44 7.10 -16.20 -7.85
N ASP A 45 7.61 -16.80 -8.92
CA ASP A 45 8.89 -16.44 -9.56
C ASP A 45 8.74 -15.75 -10.92
N GLU A 46 7.55 -15.72 -11.50
CA GLU A 46 7.25 -14.97 -12.73
C GLU A 46 7.33 -13.44 -12.52
N LYS A 47 7.82 -12.73 -13.53
CA LYS A 47 8.09 -11.28 -13.49
C LYS A 47 7.55 -10.54 -14.72
N GLY A 48 7.57 -9.21 -14.64
CA GLY A 48 7.12 -8.33 -15.72
C GLY A 48 5.61 -8.29 -15.89
N THR A 49 5.13 -7.64 -16.95
CA THR A 49 3.72 -7.30 -17.17
C THR A 49 2.79 -8.51 -17.12
N VAL A 50 3.18 -9.62 -17.76
CA VAL A 50 2.37 -10.85 -17.79
C VAL A 50 2.30 -11.47 -16.40
N GLY A 51 3.44 -11.59 -15.72
CA GLY A 51 3.50 -12.10 -14.35
C GLY A 51 2.66 -11.27 -13.37
N GLN A 52 2.62 -9.94 -13.54
CA GLN A 52 1.79 -9.04 -12.75
C GLN A 52 0.29 -9.24 -12.99
N ASN A 53 -0.12 -9.45 -14.23
CA ASN A 53 -1.53 -9.71 -14.54
C ASN A 53 -1.96 -11.06 -13.99
N ILE A 54 -1.21 -12.13 -14.25
CA ILE A 54 -1.50 -13.47 -13.72
C ILE A 54 -1.63 -13.42 -12.19
N ALA A 55 -0.66 -12.81 -11.50
CA ALA A 55 -0.68 -12.73 -10.04
C ALA A 55 -1.90 -11.98 -9.49
N ARG A 56 -2.38 -10.94 -10.20
CA ARG A 56 -3.60 -10.22 -9.82
C ARG A 56 -4.84 -11.10 -9.92
N GLU A 57 -4.98 -11.84 -11.01
CA GLU A 57 -6.14 -12.73 -11.20
C GLU A 57 -6.12 -13.88 -10.18
N MET A 58 -4.93 -14.35 -9.78
CA MET A 58 -4.79 -15.40 -8.76
C MET A 58 -5.27 -14.99 -7.36
N GLU A 59 -5.41 -13.69 -7.06
CA GLU A 59 -5.93 -13.25 -5.75
C GLU A 59 -7.46 -13.37 -5.61
N TYR A 60 -8.19 -13.58 -6.72
CA TYR A 60 -9.66 -13.64 -6.67
C TYR A 60 -10.19 -14.71 -5.72
N THR A 61 -9.63 -15.90 -5.76
CA THR A 61 -10.12 -17.03 -4.94
C THR A 61 -9.90 -16.78 -3.46
N ASP A 62 -8.74 -16.25 -3.08
CA ASP A 62 -8.44 -15.93 -1.68
C ASP A 62 -9.42 -14.87 -1.15
N CYS A 63 -9.78 -13.85 -1.95
CA CYS A 63 -10.80 -12.88 -1.54
C CYS A 63 -12.12 -13.54 -1.16
N PHE A 64 -12.63 -14.48 -1.98
CA PHE A 64 -13.91 -15.13 -1.71
C PHE A 64 -13.87 -16.06 -0.50
N TYR A 65 -12.82 -16.88 -0.39
CA TYR A 65 -12.70 -17.81 0.74
C TYR A 65 -12.49 -17.07 2.06
N GLU A 66 -11.66 -16.03 2.08
CA GLU A 66 -11.46 -15.22 3.28
C GLU A 66 -12.76 -14.53 3.72
N MET A 67 -13.57 -14.04 2.77
CA MET A 67 -14.89 -13.50 3.08
C MET A 67 -15.82 -14.53 3.73
N MET A 68 -15.82 -15.77 3.24
CA MET A 68 -16.62 -16.85 3.83
C MET A 68 -16.14 -17.19 5.24
N ASP A 69 -14.83 -17.34 5.43
CA ASP A 69 -14.22 -17.67 6.73
C ASP A 69 -14.48 -16.55 7.75
N CYS A 70 -14.40 -15.28 7.34
CA CYS A 70 -14.73 -14.14 8.18
C CYS A 70 -16.20 -14.12 8.62
N ILE A 71 -17.12 -14.48 7.71
CA ILE A 71 -18.56 -14.56 8.03
C ILE A 71 -18.83 -15.73 8.98
N ASP A 72 -18.19 -16.88 8.80
CA ASP A 72 -18.35 -18.04 9.67
C ASP A 72 -17.80 -17.77 11.09
N ALA A 73 -16.70 -17.01 11.18
CA ALA A 73 -16.11 -16.60 12.45
C ALA A 73 -16.84 -15.43 13.13
N LEU A 74 -17.74 -14.72 12.43
CA LEU A 74 -18.40 -13.52 12.94
C LEU A 74 -19.40 -13.88 14.03
N ASN A 75 -19.22 -13.31 15.23
CA ASN A 75 -20.25 -13.29 16.26
C ASN A 75 -21.17 -12.05 16.05
N PRO A 76 -22.43 -12.21 15.62
CA PRO A 76 -23.31 -11.06 15.34
C PRO A 76 -23.75 -10.31 16.60
N ALA A 77 -23.65 -10.93 17.78
CA ALA A 77 -23.90 -10.29 19.08
C ALA A 77 -22.60 -9.80 19.74
N GLY A 78 -21.47 -9.93 19.06
CA GLY A 78 -20.16 -9.50 19.53
C GLY A 78 -20.08 -7.97 19.65
N LYS A 79 -19.15 -7.53 20.49
CA LYS A 79 -18.86 -6.11 20.69
C LYS A 79 -18.00 -5.55 19.55
N VAL A 80 -18.32 -4.36 19.07
CA VAL A 80 -17.69 -3.74 17.88
C VAL A 80 -16.97 -2.42 18.14
N VAL A 81 -16.97 -1.93 19.39
CA VAL A 81 -16.28 -0.71 19.82
C VAL A 81 -15.46 -1.03 21.06
N ALA A 82 -14.21 -0.57 21.16
CA ALA A 82 -13.40 -0.77 22.36
C ALA A 82 -14.03 -0.13 23.62
N ASP A 83 -13.76 -0.67 24.81
CA ASP A 83 -14.18 -0.06 26.09
C ASP A 83 -13.60 1.33 26.32
N PHE A 84 -12.38 1.52 25.84
CA PHE A 84 -11.60 2.72 26.05
C PHE A 84 -10.84 3.05 24.78
N ILE A 85 -10.94 4.31 24.36
CA ILE A 85 -10.19 4.86 23.23
C ILE A 85 -9.28 5.96 23.81
N PRO A 86 -7.95 5.76 23.85
CA PRO A 86 -7.02 6.78 24.33
C PRO A 86 -6.97 7.97 23.37
N ASP A 87 -6.68 9.15 23.92
CA ASP A 87 -6.58 10.43 23.20
C ASP A 87 -5.21 10.70 22.57
N GLY A 88 -4.19 9.94 22.96
CA GLY A 88 -2.86 9.93 22.40
C GLY A 88 -1.89 10.88 23.10
N ASP A 89 -0.62 10.47 23.19
CA ASP A 89 0.46 11.18 23.88
C ASP A 89 1.51 11.81 22.93
N GLY A 90 1.31 11.70 21.62
CA GLY A 90 2.26 12.14 20.59
C GLY A 90 3.26 11.07 20.13
N SER A 91 3.11 9.83 20.62
CA SER A 91 3.87 8.68 20.13
C SER A 91 3.62 8.43 18.63
N LEU A 92 4.65 7.89 17.96
CA LEU A 92 4.58 7.54 16.53
C LEU A 92 3.92 6.17 16.38
N GLY A 93 2.85 6.10 15.61
CA GLY A 93 2.22 4.85 15.15
C GLY A 93 2.24 4.76 13.64
N TRP A 94 2.17 3.54 13.11
CA TRP A 94 2.00 3.28 11.70
C TRP A 94 1.08 2.08 11.49
N ALA A 95 0.42 2.04 10.34
CA ALA A 95 -0.39 0.91 9.92
C ALA A 95 -0.16 0.67 8.43
N SER A 96 0.00 -0.60 8.07
CA SER A 96 0.05 -1.04 6.68
C SER A 96 -1.25 -1.74 6.30
N ASN A 97 -1.82 -1.39 5.15
CA ASN A 97 -2.89 -2.12 4.51
C ASN A 97 -2.38 -2.66 3.17
N GLU A 98 -2.61 -3.94 2.89
CA GLU A 98 -2.35 -4.51 1.56
C GLU A 98 -3.48 -4.14 0.61
N ALA A 99 -3.43 -2.90 0.11
CA ALA A 99 -4.39 -2.39 -0.85
C ALA A 99 -4.32 -3.20 -2.17
N PRO A 100 -5.33 -3.08 -3.06
CA PRO A 100 -5.35 -3.85 -4.31
C PRO A 100 -4.12 -3.65 -5.21
N ARG A 101 -3.41 -2.52 -5.06
CA ARG A 101 -2.20 -2.20 -5.83
C ARG A 101 -0.90 -2.44 -5.08
N GLY A 102 -0.94 -2.80 -3.79
CA GLY A 102 0.23 -3.07 -2.95
C GLY A 102 0.13 -2.44 -1.57
N THR A 103 1.23 -2.51 -0.84
CA THR A 103 1.34 -2.01 0.53
C THR A 103 1.11 -0.49 0.61
N ASP A 104 0.07 -0.10 1.33
CA ASP A 104 -0.28 1.28 1.66
C ASP A 104 0.02 1.53 3.13
N VAL A 105 0.97 2.42 3.41
CA VAL A 105 1.46 2.67 4.77
C VAL A 105 1.09 4.08 5.21
N HIS A 106 0.32 4.16 6.29
CA HIS A 106 -0.02 5.42 6.96
C HIS A 106 0.78 5.54 8.26
N ILE A 107 1.38 6.71 8.48
CA ILE A 107 2.21 7.00 9.65
C ILE A 107 1.64 8.24 10.33
N ALA A 108 1.39 8.16 11.63
CA ALA A 108 0.76 9.24 12.39
C ALA A 108 1.39 9.45 13.77
N ARG A 109 1.36 10.70 14.25
CA ARG A 109 1.45 11.02 15.68
C ARG A 109 0.15 11.66 16.10
N VAL A 110 -0.50 11.11 17.13
CA VAL A 110 -1.76 11.64 17.67
C VAL A 110 -1.52 12.08 19.10
N LYS A 111 -1.95 13.31 19.43
CA LYS A 111 -1.92 13.86 20.77
C LYS A 111 -3.19 14.65 21.04
N ASP A 112 -3.81 14.44 22.19
CA ASP A 112 -5.02 15.15 22.63
C ASP A 112 -6.12 15.17 21.53
N TRP A 113 -6.37 14.01 20.91
CA TRP A 113 -7.30 13.81 19.78
C TRP A 113 -6.93 14.51 18.46
N LYS A 114 -5.72 15.08 18.35
CA LYS A 114 -5.27 15.79 17.15
C LYS A 114 -4.10 15.09 16.49
N VAL A 115 -4.17 14.98 15.17
CA VAL A 115 -3.05 14.53 14.34
C VAL A 115 -2.00 15.64 14.31
N GLN A 116 -0.84 15.38 14.92
CA GLN A 116 0.30 16.31 14.97
C GLN A 116 1.25 16.11 13.79
N TYR A 117 1.29 14.88 13.27
CA TYR A 117 2.09 14.49 12.12
C TYR A 117 1.34 13.42 11.34
N PHE A 118 1.41 13.51 10.01
CA PHE A 118 0.84 12.52 9.11
C PHE A 118 1.69 12.34 7.86
N SER A 119 1.91 11.10 7.45
CA SER A 119 2.59 10.75 6.21
C SER A 119 1.98 9.48 5.62
N MET A 120 2.03 9.38 4.29
CA MET A 120 1.46 8.29 3.51
C MET A 120 2.49 7.79 2.50
N LEU A 121 2.73 6.49 2.48
CA LEU A 121 3.51 5.80 1.46
C LEU A 121 2.55 4.87 0.72
N VAL A 122 1.96 5.38 -0.36
CA VAL A 122 0.86 4.74 -1.10
C VAL A 122 1.45 3.84 -2.20
N PRO A 123 0.82 2.72 -2.58
CA PRO A 123 1.40 1.76 -3.53
C PRO A 123 1.78 2.29 -4.93
N THR A 124 1.21 3.42 -5.36
CA THR A 124 1.49 4.02 -6.69
C THR A 124 2.46 5.22 -6.60
N THR A 125 2.97 5.55 -5.42
CA THR A 125 3.80 6.75 -5.17
C THR A 125 5.17 6.63 -5.81
#